data_AF-A0A2V9ZMS7-F1
#
_entry.id   AF-A0A2V9ZMS7-F1
#
_cell.length_a   1.000
_cell.length_b   1.000
_cell.length_c   1.000
_cell.angle_alpha   90.00
_cell.angle_beta   90.00
_cell.angle_gamma   90.00
#
_symmetry.space_group_name_H-M   'P 1'
#
loop_
_entity.id
_entity.type
_entity.pdbx_description
1 polymer ?
#
loop_
_entity_poly.entity_id
_entity_poly.type
_entity_poly.pdbx_seq_one_letter_code
_entity_poly.pdbx_strand_id
1 'polypeptide(L)'
;EKIPIWVGNYILIDYGTGAIGSVPAHDERDYEFAKKYGLEIRIVIMPRHEEGPNANPDEHVLPFTAENSLLINSGEFSGLSSQEAQTRMAQFAEQHGFGKATVTYRLKDWGISRQRYWGTPIPVLYCEKCGIVPVPEKDLPVVLPDKIEITLQGGSPLSRVPEFVNAKCPKCGGKARRETDTMDTFVDSSWYFYRYTNPKLDNRPLDTATISYWFPIDQYIGGVEHAILHLIYSRFWTKMMRDLGLVKNSEPVARLFTQGMVIKEGAKMSKNKGNVIAPDDMIAQYGADATRLYTLFAAPPDRDLDWQDAGVEGVSRFLGRVYRFVMRNAN
;
A
#
# COMPACT_ATOMS: atom_id res chain seq x y z
N GLU A 1 -28.40 -12.07 29.38
CA GLU A 1 -29.32 -12.61 28.36
C GLU A 1 -28.60 -13.66 27.52
N LYS A 2 -29.31 -14.59 26.87
CA LYS A 2 -28.72 -15.51 25.89
C LYS A 2 -28.82 -14.91 24.49
N ILE A 3 -27.70 -14.86 23.77
CA ILE A 3 -27.63 -14.42 22.37
C ILE A 3 -27.25 -15.59 21.45
N PRO A 4 -27.81 -15.68 20.23
CA PRO A 4 -27.46 -16.74 19.29
C PRO A 4 -26.06 -16.53 18.68
N ILE A 5 -25.36 -17.63 18.40
CA ILE A 5 -24.06 -17.62 17.70
C ILE A 5 -24.29 -18.06 16.25
N TRP A 6 -23.81 -17.24 15.30
CA TRP A 6 -23.92 -17.50 13.87
C TRP A 6 -22.54 -17.58 13.22
N VAL A 7 -22.43 -18.41 12.18
CA VAL A 7 -21.24 -18.47 11.32
C VAL A 7 -21.54 -17.69 10.04
N GLY A 8 -20.83 -16.58 9.85
CA GLY A 8 -20.96 -15.71 8.69
C GLY A 8 -19.72 -15.75 7.81
N ASN A 9 -19.89 -15.86 6.49
CA ASN A 9 -18.79 -15.86 5.52
C ASN A 9 -18.07 -14.50 5.39
N TYR A 10 -18.67 -13.43 5.91
CA TYR A 10 -18.08 -12.08 5.93
C TYR A 10 -17.17 -11.84 7.15
N ILE A 11 -17.10 -12.80 8.08
CA ILE A 11 -16.18 -12.77 9.21
C ILE A 11 -14.87 -13.42 8.79
N LEU A 12 -13.80 -12.63 8.78
CA LEU A 12 -12.46 -13.10 8.40
C LEU A 12 -11.71 -13.59 9.63
N ILE A 13 -11.28 -14.85 9.62
CA ILE A 13 -10.61 -15.48 10.77
C ILE A 13 -9.29 -14.78 11.14
N ASP A 14 -8.58 -14.25 10.14
CA ASP A 14 -7.31 -13.53 10.32
C ASP A 14 -7.51 -12.02 10.57
N TYR A 15 -8.70 -11.59 11.00
CA TYR A 15 -9.01 -10.20 11.31
C TYR A 15 -9.64 -10.07 12.71
N GLY A 16 -9.04 -9.22 13.56
CA GLY A 16 -9.44 -9.10 14.96
C GLY A 16 -9.27 -10.43 15.68
N THR A 17 -10.33 -10.95 16.28
CA THR A 17 -10.37 -12.26 16.95
C THR A 17 -11.02 -13.35 16.12
N GLY A 18 -11.41 -13.06 14.86
CA GLY A 18 -12.24 -13.96 14.05
C GLY A 18 -13.70 -14.04 14.53
N ALA A 19 -14.12 -13.17 15.44
CA ALA A 19 -15.49 -13.04 15.93
C ALA A 19 -15.82 -11.56 16.18
N ILE A 20 -17.08 -11.18 15.98
CA ILE A 20 -17.58 -9.82 16.26
C ILE A 20 -18.91 -9.89 17.02
N GLY A 21 -19.19 -8.86 17.83
CA GLY A 21 -20.55 -8.61 18.30
C GLY A 21 -21.36 -7.97 17.18
N SER A 22 -22.57 -8.46 16.93
CA SER A 22 -23.47 -7.91 15.91
C SER A 22 -24.42 -6.91 16.56
N VAL A 23 -24.51 -5.69 16.01
CA VAL A 23 -25.38 -4.61 16.53
C VAL A 23 -26.26 -4.07 15.38
N PRO A 24 -27.30 -4.80 14.96
CA PRO A 24 -28.02 -4.53 13.71
C PRO A 24 -28.69 -3.15 13.61
N ALA A 25 -29.03 -2.50 14.73
CA ALA A 25 -29.61 -1.16 14.65
C ALA A 25 -28.57 -0.09 14.27
N HIS A 26 -27.26 -0.39 14.37
CA HIS A 26 -26.18 0.59 14.33
C HIS A 26 -24.96 0.16 13.48
N ASP A 27 -25.05 -0.94 12.74
CA ASP A 27 -24.10 -1.36 11.70
C ASP A 27 -24.88 -1.82 10.46
N GLU A 28 -24.48 -1.33 9.28
CA GLU A 28 -25.15 -1.61 8.00
C GLU A 28 -25.14 -3.09 7.62
N ARG A 29 -24.01 -3.77 7.80
CA ARG A 29 -23.86 -5.18 7.42
C ARG A 29 -24.63 -6.07 8.38
N ASP A 30 -24.58 -5.74 9.67
CA ASP A 30 -25.37 -6.43 10.69
C ASP A 30 -26.86 -6.25 10.48
N TYR A 31 -27.31 -5.06 10.07
CA TYR A 31 -28.70 -4.77 9.74
C TYR A 31 -29.21 -5.61 8.57
N GLU A 32 -28.46 -5.66 7.46
CA GLU A 32 -28.81 -6.47 6.30
C GLU A 32 -28.86 -7.96 6.66
N PHE A 33 -27.88 -8.44 7.42
CA PHE A 33 -27.84 -9.82 7.89
C PHE A 33 -29.04 -10.13 8.79
N ALA A 34 -29.34 -9.26 9.76
CA ALA A 34 -30.46 -9.42 10.67
C ALA A 34 -31.80 -9.39 9.93
N LYS A 35 -32.00 -8.45 9.00
CA LYS A 35 -33.21 -8.41 8.16
C LYS A 35 -33.40 -9.68 7.35
N LYS A 36 -32.32 -10.17 6.73
CA LYS A 36 -32.38 -11.36 5.88
C LYS A 36 -32.73 -12.62 6.66
N TYR A 37 -32.20 -12.77 7.87
CA TYR A 37 -32.37 -13.98 8.68
C TYR A 37 -33.40 -13.83 9.82
N GLY A 38 -34.12 -12.71 9.88
CA GLY A 38 -35.16 -12.46 10.88
C GLY A 38 -34.62 -12.36 12.31
N LEU A 39 -33.42 -11.80 12.47
CA LEU A 39 -32.82 -11.58 13.79
C LEU A 39 -33.37 -10.31 14.44
N GLU A 40 -33.33 -10.28 15.76
CA GLU A 40 -33.79 -9.14 16.54
C GLU A 40 -32.92 -7.89 16.29
N ILE A 41 -33.58 -6.74 16.12
CA ILE A 41 -32.93 -5.44 15.90
C ILE A 41 -33.27 -4.54 17.08
N ARG A 42 -32.27 -4.18 17.90
CA ARG A 42 -32.44 -3.38 19.12
C ARG A 42 -31.76 -2.03 19.01
N ILE A 43 -32.52 -0.97 19.26
CA ILE A 43 -32.03 0.40 19.25
C ILE A 43 -31.45 0.73 20.63
N VAL A 44 -30.16 1.06 20.66
CA VAL A 44 -29.40 1.43 21.87
C VAL A 44 -28.72 2.79 21.78
N ILE A 45 -28.74 3.44 20.62
CA ILE A 45 -28.33 4.84 20.46
C ILE A 45 -29.37 5.62 19.66
N MET A 46 -29.46 6.92 19.91
CA MET A 46 -30.29 7.87 19.16
C MET A 46 -29.51 9.13 18.76
N PRO A 47 -29.90 9.82 17.67
CA PRO A 47 -29.30 11.08 17.30
C PRO A 47 -29.37 12.08 18.47
N ARG A 48 -28.28 12.83 18.68
CA ARG A 48 -28.32 13.98 19.58
C ARG A 48 -28.97 15.14 18.81
N HIS A 49 -30.25 15.41 19.08
CA HIS A 49 -30.89 16.59 18.49
C HIS A 49 -30.25 17.86 19.07
N GLU A 50 -29.50 18.60 18.24
CA GLU A 50 -29.12 19.99 18.52
C GLU A 50 -30.23 20.97 18.15
N GLU A 51 -31.18 20.54 17.31
CA GLU A 51 -32.32 21.35 16.91
C GLU A 51 -33.45 21.19 17.93
N GLY A 52 -34.02 22.33 18.34
CA GLY A 52 -34.99 22.45 19.42
C GLY A 52 -36.31 21.66 19.22
N PRO A 53 -37.40 22.06 19.90
CA PRO A 53 -38.57 21.22 20.17
C PRO A 53 -39.40 20.72 18.95
N ASN A 54 -38.95 20.95 17.72
CA ASN A 54 -39.62 20.57 16.47
C ASN A 54 -38.88 19.49 15.65
N ALA A 55 -37.85 18.85 16.20
CA ALA A 55 -37.24 17.71 15.51
C ALA A 55 -38.26 16.57 15.36
N ASN A 56 -38.46 16.10 14.13
CA ASN A 56 -39.42 15.04 13.82
C ASN A 56 -38.91 13.71 14.42
N PRO A 57 -39.60 13.10 15.41
CA PRO A 57 -39.12 11.90 16.08
C PRO A 57 -39.10 10.65 15.18
N ASP A 58 -39.85 10.67 14.07
CA ASP A 58 -40.18 9.48 13.28
C ASP A 58 -39.22 9.16 12.11
N GLU A 59 -38.15 9.92 11.88
CA GLU A 59 -37.10 9.52 10.92
C GLU A 59 -36.00 8.66 11.59
N HIS A 60 -36.42 7.58 12.25
CA HIS A 60 -35.51 6.52 12.68
C HIS A 60 -35.11 5.64 11.49
N VAL A 61 -34.25 6.17 10.60
CA VAL A 61 -33.67 5.37 9.52
C VAL A 61 -32.71 4.36 10.15
N LEU A 62 -33.12 3.10 10.18
CA LEU A 62 -32.24 1.99 10.54
C LEU A 62 -31.50 1.48 9.30
N PRO A 63 -30.18 1.24 9.42
CA PRO A 63 -29.37 1.36 10.63
C PRO A 63 -28.88 2.80 10.87
N PHE A 64 -28.85 3.20 12.13
CA PHE A 64 -28.36 4.52 12.54
C PHE A 64 -26.88 4.45 12.97
N THR A 65 -26.00 5.05 12.18
CA THR A 65 -24.53 4.89 12.29
C THR A 65 -23.79 6.17 12.71
N ALA A 66 -24.50 7.25 13.07
CA ALA A 66 -23.84 8.51 13.41
C ALA A 66 -23.14 8.47 14.77
N GLU A 67 -21.91 8.97 14.81
CA GLU A 67 -21.06 8.95 16.01
C GLU A 67 -21.56 9.90 17.12
N ASN A 68 -22.16 11.04 16.75
CA ASN A 68 -22.74 11.97 17.72
C ASN A 68 -24.13 11.51 18.15
N SER A 69 -24.16 10.65 19.15
CA SER A 69 -25.37 10.00 19.62
C SER A 69 -25.40 9.86 21.14
N LEU A 70 -26.62 9.71 21.67
CA LEU A 70 -26.89 9.42 23.07
C LEU A 70 -27.29 7.96 23.22
N LEU A 71 -26.80 7.30 24.26
CA LEU A 71 -27.19 5.94 24.58
C LEU A 71 -28.59 5.92 25.19
N ILE A 72 -29.41 4.99 24.71
CA ILE A 72 -30.72 4.64 25.27
C ILE A 72 -30.76 3.14 25.53
N ASN A 73 -31.70 2.67 26.34
CA ASN A 73 -31.89 1.23 26.60
C ASN A 73 -30.59 0.49 27.02
N SER A 74 -29.66 1.20 27.67
CA SER A 74 -28.28 0.75 27.93
C SER A 74 -27.95 0.67 29.43
N GLY A 75 -28.96 0.44 30.27
CA GLY A 75 -28.79 0.35 31.73
C GLY A 75 -28.20 1.64 32.32
N GLU A 76 -27.17 1.50 33.17
CA GLU A 76 -26.46 2.61 33.83
C GLU A 76 -25.74 3.57 32.87
N PHE A 77 -25.57 3.17 31.61
CA PHE A 77 -24.93 3.99 30.58
C PHE A 77 -25.91 4.82 29.76
N SER A 78 -27.22 4.68 29.99
CA SER A 78 -28.24 5.46 29.29
C SER A 78 -28.11 6.96 29.62
N GLY A 79 -28.28 7.81 28.61
CA GLY A 79 -28.12 9.27 28.73
C GLY A 79 -26.68 9.78 28.54
N LEU A 80 -25.68 8.89 28.46
CA LEU A 80 -24.32 9.25 28.10
C LEU A 80 -24.17 9.48 26.60
N SER A 81 -23.21 10.31 26.20
CA SER A 81 -22.77 10.34 24.82
C SER A 81 -22.02 9.07 24.43
N SER A 82 -22.03 8.70 23.15
CA SER A 82 -21.33 7.52 22.65
C SER A 82 -19.84 7.49 23.00
N GLN A 83 -19.15 8.63 22.97
CA GLN A 83 -17.73 8.71 23.32
C GLN A 83 -17.47 8.50 24.82
N GLU A 84 -18.29 9.11 25.68
CA GLU A 84 -18.21 8.90 27.13
C GLU A 84 -18.56 7.47 27.51
N ALA A 85 -19.59 6.91 26.86
CA ALA A 85 -20.02 5.53 27.08
C ALA A 85 -18.94 4.52 26.70
N GLN A 86 -18.28 4.66 25.54
CA GLN A 86 -17.17 3.79 25.14
C GLN A 86 -16.06 3.76 26.21
N THR A 87 -15.70 4.93 26.74
CA THR A 87 -14.66 5.04 27.78
C THR A 87 -15.10 4.36 29.08
N ARG A 88 -16.32 4.65 29.56
CA ARG A 88 -16.83 4.06 30.83
C ARG A 88 -17.10 2.57 30.71
N MET A 89 -17.65 2.10 29.59
CA MET A 89 -17.89 0.68 29.33
C MET A 89 -16.58 -0.11 29.25
N ALA A 90 -15.53 0.46 28.64
CA ALA A 90 -14.21 -0.18 28.62
C ALA A 90 -13.62 -0.33 30.03
N GLN A 91 -13.69 0.72 30.85
CA GLN A 91 -13.25 0.66 32.26
C GLN A 91 -14.07 -0.34 33.08
N PHE A 92 -15.39 -0.35 32.87
CA PHE A 92 -16.28 -1.31 33.52
C PHE A 92 -15.91 -2.76 33.15
N ALA A 93 -15.65 -3.03 31.87
CA ALA A 93 -15.25 -4.34 31.39
C ALA A 93 -13.91 -4.81 31.98
N GLU A 94 -12.96 -3.90 32.17
CA GLU A 94 -11.66 -4.17 32.81
C GLU A 94 -11.83 -4.47 34.30
N GLN A 95 -12.58 -3.65 35.03
CA GLN A 95 -12.82 -3.83 36.47
C GLN A 95 -13.52 -5.16 36.78
N HIS A 96 -14.39 -5.62 35.88
CA HIS A 96 -15.14 -6.87 36.03
C HIS A 96 -14.49 -8.06 35.30
N GLY A 97 -13.33 -7.88 34.67
CA GLY A 97 -12.51 -8.96 34.14
C GLY A 97 -13.06 -9.67 32.89
N PHE A 98 -13.96 -9.04 32.12
CA PHE A 98 -14.52 -9.65 30.90
C PHE A 98 -14.11 -8.93 29.60
N GLY A 99 -13.33 -7.85 29.68
CA GLY A 99 -12.81 -7.14 28.52
C GLY A 99 -11.71 -6.16 28.88
N LYS A 100 -11.06 -5.60 27.86
CA LYS A 100 -10.09 -4.51 28.00
C LYS A 100 -10.07 -3.60 26.78
N ALA A 101 -9.73 -2.33 26.98
CA ALA A 101 -9.52 -1.41 25.87
C ALA A 101 -8.37 -1.92 24.99
N THR A 102 -8.58 -1.97 23.68
CA THR A 102 -7.58 -2.45 22.72
C THR A 102 -7.57 -1.55 21.50
N VAL A 103 -6.37 -1.15 21.08
CA VAL A 103 -6.17 -0.44 19.80
C VAL A 103 -5.93 -1.48 18.72
N THR A 104 -6.73 -1.45 17.66
CA THR A 104 -6.60 -2.32 16.50
C THR A 104 -6.33 -1.51 15.24
N TYR A 105 -5.54 -2.07 14.33
CA TYR A 105 -5.29 -1.46 13.02
C TYR A 105 -5.91 -2.32 11.93
N ARG A 106 -6.48 -1.66 10.91
CA ARG A 106 -6.89 -2.35 9.68
C ARG A 106 -5.69 -2.85 8.87
N LEU A 107 -4.54 -2.17 9.02
CA LEU A 107 -3.29 -2.53 8.36
C LEU A 107 -2.84 -3.92 8.81
N LYS A 108 -2.54 -4.79 7.85
CA LYS A 108 -1.97 -6.13 8.08
C LYS A 108 -0.46 -6.12 7.87
N ASP A 109 0.21 -7.13 8.38
CA ASP A 109 1.62 -7.37 8.09
C ASP A 109 1.86 -7.57 6.60
N TRP A 110 3.05 -7.18 6.15
CA TRP A 110 3.45 -7.31 4.75
C TRP A 110 4.04 -8.69 4.49
N GLY A 111 3.25 -9.56 3.85
CA GLY A 111 3.73 -10.83 3.32
C GLY A 111 4.62 -10.62 2.09
N ILE A 112 5.93 -10.80 2.25
CA ILE A 112 6.93 -10.57 1.17
C ILE A 112 7.20 -11.79 0.30
N SER A 113 6.90 -13.01 0.73
CA SER A 113 7.24 -14.22 -0.03
C SER A 113 6.38 -14.38 -1.29
N ARG A 114 7.00 -14.70 -2.41
CA ARG A 114 6.36 -14.92 -3.71
C ARG A 114 6.83 -16.25 -4.28
N GLN A 115 5.87 -17.08 -4.72
CA GLN A 115 6.13 -18.35 -5.41
C GLN A 115 6.46 -18.09 -6.89
N ARG A 116 7.44 -17.22 -7.15
CA ARG A 116 7.89 -16.80 -8.48
C ARG A 116 9.40 -16.98 -8.58
N TYR A 117 9.89 -17.13 -9.81
CA TYR A 117 11.33 -17.22 -10.06
C TYR A 117 12.00 -15.85 -10.11
N TRP A 118 11.39 -14.89 -10.82
CA TRP A 118 12.02 -13.59 -11.07
C TRP A 118 11.86 -12.64 -9.88
N GLY A 119 12.79 -12.74 -8.93
CA GLY A 119 12.86 -11.87 -7.76
C GLY A 119 14.09 -12.20 -6.91
N THR A 120 14.33 -11.36 -5.89
CA THR A 120 15.44 -11.53 -4.94
C THR A 120 15.22 -12.78 -4.09
N PRO A 121 16.12 -13.78 -4.09
CA PRO A 121 15.99 -14.94 -3.22
C PRO A 121 15.98 -14.56 -1.74
N ILE A 122 15.07 -15.16 -0.95
CA ILE A 122 15.03 -14.93 0.50
C ILE A 122 16.22 -15.66 1.15
N PRO A 123 17.10 -14.97 1.91
CA PRO A 123 18.35 -15.54 2.44
C PRO A 123 18.11 -16.39 3.70
N VAL A 124 17.28 -17.42 3.56
CA VAL A 124 16.89 -18.35 4.63
C VAL A 124 17.14 -19.80 4.21
N LEU A 125 17.52 -20.63 5.18
CA LEU A 125 17.63 -22.08 5.05
C LEU A 125 16.74 -22.78 6.09
N TYR A 126 16.27 -23.97 5.72
CA TYR A 126 15.54 -24.88 6.59
C TYR A 126 16.39 -26.12 6.85
N CYS A 127 16.74 -26.33 8.11
CA CYS A 127 17.51 -27.48 8.58
C CYS A 127 16.65 -28.32 9.54
N GLU A 128 16.59 -29.62 9.33
CA GLU A 128 15.79 -30.53 10.20
C GLU A 128 16.22 -30.49 11.68
N LYS A 129 17.51 -30.21 11.95
CA LYS A 129 18.04 -30.15 13.32
C LYS A 129 17.96 -28.75 13.94
N CYS A 130 18.09 -27.70 13.13
CA CYS A 130 18.25 -26.33 13.63
C CYS A 130 17.03 -25.44 13.38
N GLY A 131 16.04 -25.90 12.62
CA GLY A 131 14.88 -25.12 12.20
C GLY A 131 15.23 -24.13 11.10
N ILE A 132 14.68 -22.92 11.23
CA ILE A 132 14.87 -21.80 10.29
C ILE A 132 16.20 -21.10 10.64
N VAL A 133 17.09 -20.99 9.67
CA VAL A 133 18.44 -20.43 9.85
C VAL A 133 18.72 -19.40 8.76
N PRO A 134 19.17 -18.18 9.08
CA PRO A 134 19.54 -17.20 8.06
C PRO A 134 20.84 -17.59 7.36
N VAL A 135 20.99 -17.18 6.10
CA VAL A 135 22.28 -17.23 5.40
C VAL A 135 23.24 -16.22 6.07
N PRO A 136 24.50 -16.60 6.36
CA PRO A 136 25.48 -15.66 6.91
C PRO A 136 25.75 -14.48 5.97
N GLU A 137 25.97 -13.28 6.50
CA GLU A 137 26.18 -12.06 5.71
C GLU A 137 27.33 -12.18 4.70
N LYS A 138 28.44 -12.83 5.10
CA LYS A 138 29.59 -13.09 4.24
C LYS A 138 29.31 -14.01 3.05
N ASP A 139 28.23 -14.79 3.11
CA ASP A 139 27.81 -15.74 2.08
C ASP A 139 26.73 -15.13 1.17
N LEU A 140 26.41 -13.84 1.35
CA LEU A 140 25.57 -13.07 0.44
C LEU A 140 26.37 -12.61 -0.79
N PRO A 141 25.72 -12.44 -1.95
CA PRO A 141 24.30 -12.68 -2.21
C PRO A 141 23.96 -14.16 -2.42
N VAL A 142 22.72 -14.56 -2.10
CA VAL A 142 22.15 -15.80 -2.63
C VAL A 142 21.78 -15.54 -4.09
N VAL A 143 22.61 -16.02 -5.00
CA VAL A 143 22.47 -15.76 -6.44
C VAL A 143 21.30 -16.56 -7.02
N LEU A 144 20.42 -15.87 -7.75
CA LEU A 144 19.35 -16.51 -8.52
C LEU A 144 19.97 -17.28 -9.70
N PRO A 145 19.65 -18.58 -9.92
CA PRO A 145 20.20 -19.35 -11.03
C PRO A 145 19.76 -18.79 -12.39
N ASP A 146 20.66 -18.64 -13.37
CA ASP A 146 20.39 -17.90 -14.61
C ASP A 146 19.38 -18.54 -15.58
N LYS A 147 19.42 -19.87 -15.75
CA LYS A 147 18.61 -20.60 -16.73
C LYS A 147 17.94 -21.79 -16.08
N ILE A 148 16.65 -21.64 -15.81
CA ILE A 148 15.82 -22.71 -15.26
C ILE A 148 14.57 -22.89 -16.12
N GLU A 149 13.96 -24.05 -16.02
CA GLU A 149 12.67 -24.32 -16.65
C GLU A 149 11.53 -23.67 -15.85
N ILE A 150 10.73 -22.82 -16.50
CA ILE A 150 9.58 -22.14 -15.88
C ILE A 150 8.30 -22.72 -16.46
N THR A 151 7.71 -23.65 -15.71
CA THR A 151 6.49 -24.38 -16.14
C THR A 151 5.17 -23.69 -15.76
N LEU A 152 5.23 -22.60 -14.97
CA LEU A 152 4.08 -21.87 -14.40
C LEU A 152 3.13 -22.74 -13.53
N GLN A 153 3.54 -23.94 -13.14
CA GLN A 153 2.74 -24.88 -12.36
C GLN A 153 3.50 -25.33 -11.12
N GLY A 154 2.78 -25.61 -10.02
CA GLY A 154 3.32 -26.32 -8.85
C GLY A 154 4.26 -25.51 -7.94
N GLY A 155 3.97 -24.22 -7.72
CA GLY A 155 4.71 -23.38 -6.76
C GLY A 155 5.94 -22.69 -7.36
N SER A 156 6.90 -22.32 -6.50
CA SER A 156 8.11 -21.64 -6.94
C SER A 156 8.94 -22.54 -7.89
N PRO A 157 9.35 -22.06 -9.08
CA PRO A 157 10.21 -22.83 -9.98
C PRO A 157 11.56 -23.22 -9.36
N LEU A 158 12.07 -22.43 -8.40
CA LEU A 158 13.33 -22.71 -7.72
C LEU A 158 13.30 -24.03 -6.93
N SER A 159 12.12 -24.50 -6.52
CA SER A 159 11.97 -25.77 -5.82
C SER A 159 12.43 -27.00 -6.60
N ARG A 160 12.55 -26.88 -7.94
CA ARG A 160 12.95 -27.96 -8.84
C ARG A 160 14.40 -27.87 -9.30
N VAL A 161 15.20 -27.02 -8.67
CA VAL A 161 16.58 -26.74 -9.04
C VAL A 161 17.49 -27.28 -7.93
N PRO A 162 17.91 -28.56 -7.96
CA PRO A 162 18.62 -29.20 -6.85
C PRO A 162 19.92 -28.48 -6.46
N GLU A 163 20.62 -27.88 -7.42
CA GLU A 163 21.84 -27.10 -7.21
C GLU A 163 21.62 -25.80 -6.43
N PHE A 164 20.39 -25.27 -6.46
CA PHE A 164 20.00 -24.11 -5.68
C PHE A 164 19.44 -24.53 -4.32
N VAL A 165 18.49 -25.48 -4.32
CA VAL A 165 17.75 -25.90 -3.13
C VAL A 165 18.66 -26.56 -2.11
N ASN A 166 19.54 -27.47 -2.55
CA ASN A 166 20.37 -28.25 -1.63
C ASN A 166 21.53 -27.40 -1.11
N ALA A 167 21.59 -27.24 0.21
CA ALA A 167 22.63 -26.48 0.88
C ALA A 167 23.09 -27.18 2.18
N LYS A 168 24.15 -26.65 2.78
CA LYS A 168 24.59 -27.05 4.13
C LYS A 168 24.12 -26.02 5.14
N CYS A 169 23.65 -26.49 6.29
CA CYS A 169 23.27 -25.63 7.40
C CYS A 169 24.51 -24.88 7.92
N PRO A 170 24.51 -23.54 7.95
CA PRO A 170 25.67 -22.79 8.43
C PRO A 170 25.92 -22.96 9.94
N LYS A 171 24.91 -23.43 10.69
CA LYS A 171 25.01 -23.63 12.16
C LYS A 171 25.59 -24.99 12.55
N CYS A 172 25.22 -26.07 11.86
CA CYS A 172 25.59 -27.45 12.25
C CYS A 172 26.32 -28.25 11.15
N GLY A 173 26.49 -27.69 9.94
CA GLY A 173 27.11 -28.36 8.79
C GLY A 173 26.26 -29.46 8.14
N GLY A 174 25.12 -29.83 8.73
CA GLY A 174 24.21 -30.86 8.20
C GLY A 174 23.47 -30.42 6.94
N LYS A 175 22.64 -31.33 6.39
CA LYS A 175 21.79 -31.04 5.22
C LYS A 175 20.77 -29.95 5.56
N ALA A 176 20.56 -29.02 4.63
CA ALA A 176 19.53 -28.00 4.69
C ALA A 176 18.97 -27.74 3.28
N ARG A 177 17.76 -27.20 3.22
CA ARG A 177 17.20 -26.65 1.98
C ARG A 177 17.16 -25.12 2.04
N ARG A 178 17.44 -24.42 0.94
CA ARG A 178 17.17 -22.98 0.85
C ARG A 178 15.68 -22.70 0.80
N GLU A 179 15.28 -21.49 1.20
CA GLU A 179 14.00 -20.92 0.79
C GLU A 179 13.97 -20.79 -0.74
N THR A 180 12.85 -21.18 -1.32
CA THR A 180 12.61 -21.19 -2.76
C THR A 180 11.72 -20.04 -3.19
N ASP A 181 11.03 -19.39 -2.27
CA ASP A 181 10.31 -18.17 -2.56
C ASP A 181 11.26 -16.98 -2.74
N THR A 182 10.85 -16.05 -3.59
CA THR A 182 11.54 -14.77 -3.78
C THR A 182 10.79 -13.66 -3.05
N MET A 183 11.47 -12.54 -2.81
CA MET A 183 10.85 -11.35 -2.24
C MET A 183 9.92 -10.67 -3.25
N ASP A 184 8.88 -10.02 -2.72
CA ASP A 184 8.02 -9.07 -3.44
C ASP A 184 8.84 -7.92 -4.00
N THR A 185 8.54 -7.48 -5.22
CA THR A 185 9.28 -6.40 -5.90
C THR A 185 9.19 -5.05 -5.17
N PHE A 186 8.17 -4.89 -4.33
CA PHE A 186 8.08 -3.72 -3.44
C PHE A 186 9.21 -3.65 -2.41
N VAL A 187 9.86 -4.77 -2.07
CA VAL A 187 11.07 -4.76 -1.22
C VAL A 187 12.14 -3.93 -1.90
N ASP A 188 12.42 -4.19 -3.17
CA ASP A 188 13.47 -3.48 -3.93
C ASP A 188 13.10 -1.99 -4.13
N SER A 189 11.83 -1.70 -4.43
CA SER A 189 11.37 -0.33 -4.64
C SER A 189 11.22 0.48 -3.34
N SER A 190 11.28 -0.13 -2.16
CA SER A 190 11.12 0.59 -0.90
C SER A 190 12.35 1.39 -0.47
N TRP A 191 13.50 1.19 -1.13
CA TRP A 191 14.77 1.83 -0.70
C TRP A 191 15.71 2.21 -1.84
N TYR A 192 15.35 1.97 -3.10
CA TYR A 192 16.19 2.30 -4.27
C TYR A 192 16.71 3.75 -4.28
N PHE A 193 15.90 4.70 -3.81
CA PHE A 193 16.25 6.11 -3.75
C PHE A 193 17.44 6.39 -2.82
N TYR A 194 17.63 5.60 -1.76
CA TYR A 194 18.83 5.67 -0.94
C TYR A 194 20.05 5.12 -1.70
N ARG A 195 19.85 4.03 -2.45
CA ARG A 195 20.93 3.41 -3.23
C ARG A 195 21.44 4.32 -4.36
N TYR A 196 20.58 5.17 -4.92
CA TYR A 196 20.99 6.18 -5.90
C TYR A 196 22.05 7.17 -5.39
N THR A 197 22.14 7.38 -4.08
CA THR A 197 23.15 8.29 -3.52
C THR A 197 24.58 7.76 -3.70
N ASN A 198 24.76 6.44 -3.75
CA ASN A 198 26.04 5.79 -4.03
C ASN A 198 25.83 4.39 -4.67
N PRO A 199 25.54 4.31 -5.97
CA PRO A 199 25.12 3.06 -6.62
C PRO A 199 26.27 2.05 -6.82
N LYS A 200 27.51 2.52 -6.81
CA LYS A 200 28.72 1.71 -7.04
C LYS A 200 29.34 1.14 -5.75
N LEU A 201 28.74 1.40 -4.59
CA LEU A 201 29.24 0.93 -3.29
C LEU A 201 29.11 -0.60 -3.17
N ASP A 202 30.22 -1.32 -3.13
CA ASP A 202 30.26 -2.79 -3.23
C ASP A 202 30.43 -3.52 -1.89
N ASN A 203 30.88 -2.83 -0.84
CA ASN A 203 31.22 -3.42 0.46
C ASN A 203 30.12 -3.32 1.54
N ARG A 204 29.05 -2.56 1.28
CA ARG A 204 27.89 -2.41 2.18
C ARG A 204 26.67 -1.91 1.38
N PRO A 205 25.43 -2.11 1.89
CA PRO A 205 24.24 -1.72 1.13
C PRO A 205 24.13 -0.20 0.94
N LEU A 206 24.56 0.58 1.92
CA LEU A 206 24.30 2.02 2.01
C LEU A 206 25.46 2.80 2.65
N ASP A 207 25.60 4.07 2.24
CA ASP A 207 26.50 5.02 2.90
C ASP A 207 25.74 6.11 3.65
N THR A 208 25.65 5.96 4.98
CA THR A 208 24.93 6.89 5.87
C THR A 208 25.38 8.34 5.69
N ALA A 209 26.67 8.58 5.45
CA ALA A 209 27.18 9.93 5.24
C ALA A 209 26.65 10.55 3.94
N THR A 210 26.71 9.83 2.82
CA THR A 210 26.16 10.29 1.54
C THR A 210 24.65 10.46 1.60
N ILE A 211 23.94 9.54 2.25
CA ILE A 211 22.48 9.64 2.42
C ILE A 211 22.12 10.88 3.23
N SER A 212 22.83 11.14 4.34
CA SER A 212 22.56 12.31 5.19
C SER A 212 22.75 13.64 4.47
N TYR A 213 23.56 13.69 3.41
CA TYR A 213 23.72 14.87 2.58
C TYR A 213 22.53 15.09 1.64
N TRP A 214 21.99 14.01 1.04
CA TRP A 214 20.92 14.10 0.03
C TRP A 214 19.50 14.05 0.59
N PHE A 215 19.29 13.49 1.79
CA PHE A 215 17.95 13.19 2.31
C PHE A 215 17.44 14.21 3.32
N PRO A 216 16.11 14.43 3.38
CA PRO A 216 15.05 13.72 2.62
C PRO A 216 14.96 14.14 1.14
N ILE A 217 14.28 13.35 0.30
CA ILE A 217 13.96 13.72 -1.08
C ILE A 217 13.11 14.99 -1.05
N ASP A 218 13.61 16.08 -1.65
CA ASP A 218 12.89 17.36 -1.66
C ASP A 218 11.55 17.32 -2.38
N GLN A 219 11.51 16.64 -3.53
CA GLN A 219 10.35 16.49 -4.39
C GLN A 219 10.33 15.08 -4.99
N TYR A 220 9.27 14.32 -4.70
CA TYR A 220 8.99 13.03 -5.32
C TYR A 220 7.78 13.17 -6.23
N ILE A 221 7.87 12.64 -7.44
CA ILE A 221 6.82 12.73 -8.46
C ILE A 221 6.45 11.31 -8.89
N GLY A 222 5.16 10.97 -8.85
CA GLY A 222 4.67 9.65 -9.24
C GLY A 222 3.15 9.58 -9.39
N GLY A 223 2.63 8.47 -9.90
CA GLY A 223 1.19 8.27 -10.06
C GLY A 223 0.47 7.97 -8.74
N VAL A 224 -0.80 8.36 -8.63
CA VAL A 224 -1.67 8.09 -7.46
C VAL A 224 -1.86 6.58 -7.19
N GLU A 225 -1.68 5.75 -8.20
CA GLU A 225 -1.69 4.28 -8.11
C GLU A 225 -0.73 3.69 -7.07
N HIS A 226 0.29 4.45 -6.68
CA HIS A 226 1.29 4.05 -5.69
C HIS A 226 1.00 4.56 -4.26
N ALA A 227 -0.12 5.25 -4.05
CA ALA A 227 -0.42 5.96 -2.80
C ALA A 227 -0.45 5.06 -1.55
N ILE A 228 -0.99 3.84 -1.66
CA ILE A 228 -1.10 2.91 -0.53
C ILE A 228 0.07 1.94 -0.47
N LEU A 229 0.42 1.25 -1.56
CA LEU A 229 1.43 0.19 -1.52
C LEU A 229 2.85 0.80 -1.38
N HIS A 230 3.45 1.17 -2.51
CA HIS A 230 4.83 1.65 -2.59
C HIS A 230 5.14 2.77 -1.59
N LEU A 231 4.26 3.77 -1.44
CA LEU A 231 4.54 4.88 -0.52
C LEU A 231 4.48 4.46 0.95
N ILE A 232 3.57 3.58 1.37
CA ILE A 232 3.58 3.08 2.76
C ILE A 232 4.80 2.20 3.00
N TYR A 233 5.15 1.32 2.06
CA TYR A 233 6.32 0.45 2.18
C TYR A 233 7.63 1.25 2.24
N SER A 234 7.77 2.28 1.40
CA SER A 234 8.92 3.21 1.44
C SER A 234 9.05 3.91 2.79
N ARG A 235 7.94 4.38 3.37
CA ARG A 235 7.93 5.01 4.70
C ARG A 235 8.27 4.03 5.82
N PHE A 236 7.70 2.83 5.78
CA PHE A 236 8.02 1.75 6.70
C PHE A 236 9.51 1.43 6.64
N TRP A 237 10.06 1.25 5.44
CA TRP A 237 11.45 0.90 5.22
C TRP A 237 12.40 2.01 5.70
N THR A 238 12.08 3.28 5.46
CA THR A 238 12.83 4.42 6.01
C THR A 238 12.87 4.39 7.53
N LYS A 239 11.73 4.15 8.21
CA LYS A 239 11.68 4.11 9.68
C LYS A 239 12.46 2.93 10.22
N MET A 240 12.34 1.75 9.60
CA MET A 240 13.13 0.57 9.94
C MET A 240 14.64 0.86 9.79
N MET A 241 15.06 1.43 8.67
CA MET A 241 16.47 1.79 8.45
C MET A 241 16.97 2.86 9.43
N ARG A 242 16.12 3.81 9.82
CA ARG A 242 16.43 4.82 10.83
C ARG A 242 16.65 4.17 12.20
N ASP A 243 15.78 3.25 12.59
CA ASP A 243 15.85 2.56 13.87
C ASP A 243 17.07 1.62 13.95
N LEU A 244 17.56 1.13 12.79
CA LEU A 244 18.85 0.44 12.65
C LEU A 244 20.08 1.38 12.60
N GLY A 245 19.89 2.70 12.63
CA GLY A 245 20.96 3.70 12.57
C GLY A 245 21.57 3.91 11.17
N LEU A 246 20.96 3.36 10.11
CA LEU A 246 21.47 3.45 8.74
C LEU A 246 21.17 4.81 8.09
N VAL A 247 20.09 5.47 8.51
CA VAL A 247 19.66 6.80 8.05
C VAL A 247 19.18 7.66 9.21
N LYS A 248 19.15 8.99 9.01
CA LYS A 248 18.72 9.95 10.05
C LYS A 248 17.29 10.47 9.86
N ASN A 249 16.79 10.44 8.63
CA ASN A 249 15.48 11.00 8.30
C ASN A 249 14.34 10.06 8.74
N SER A 250 13.21 10.63 9.18
CA SER A 250 12.03 9.86 9.61
C SER A 250 11.02 9.60 8.50
N GLU A 251 11.09 10.38 7.41
CA GLU A 251 10.27 10.25 6.22
C GLU A 251 11.18 10.37 4.99
N PRO A 252 11.01 9.54 3.95
CA PRO A 252 11.89 9.56 2.77
C PRO A 252 11.72 10.81 1.90
N VAL A 253 10.55 11.43 1.94
CA VAL A 253 10.12 12.47 1.00
C VAL A 253 9.56 13.67 1.77
N ALA A 254 9.99 14.88 1.41
CA ALA A 254 9.50 16.14 1.96
C ALA A 254 8.24 16.64 1.23
N ARG A 255 8.22 16.55 -0.11
CA ARG A 255 7.07 16.93 -0.95
C ARG A 255 6.74 15.83 -1.93
N LEU A 256 5.48 15.40 -1.94
CA LEU A 256 4.94 14.46 -2.91
C LEU A 256 4.06 15.23 -3.90
N PHE A 257 4.32 15.05 -5.18
CA PHE A 257 3.44 15.51 -6.25
C PHE A 257 2.91 14.30 -7.02
N THR A 258 1.60 14.11 -6.98
CA THR A 258 0.94 13.02 -7.70
C THR A 258 0.50 13.50 -9.06
N GLN A 259 1.14 13.00 -10.11
CA GLN A 259 0.80 13.37 -11.48
C GLN A 259 -0.50 12.69 -11.94
N GLY A 260 -1.25 13.37 -12.81
CA GLY A 260 -2.39 12.79 -13.50
C GLY A 260 -1.97 11.69 -14.50
N MET A 261 -2.97 10.95 -14.98
CA MET A 261 -2.74 9.86 -15.92
C MET A 261 -2.70 10.37 -17.36
N VAL A 262 -1.80 9.80 -18.17
CA VAL A 262 -1.89 9.97 -19.62
C VAL A 262 -2.93 8.99 -20.16
N ILE A 263 -3.98 9.52 -20.77
CA ILE A 263 -5.09 8.78 -21.36
C ILE A 263 -5.11 8.98 -22.87
N LYS A 264 -5.72 8.03 -23.58
CA LYS A 264 -6.04 8.14 -25.00
C LYS A 264 -7.43 7.56 -25.21
N GLU A 265 -8.30 8.33 -25.85
CA GLU A 265 -9.68 7.91 -26.17
C GLU A 265 -10.47 7.52 -24.91
N GLY A 266 -10.34 8.31 -23.84
CA GLY A 266 -11.06 8.09 -22.57
C GLY A 266 -10.53 6.94 -21.71
N ALA A 267 -9.39 6.34 -22.08
CA ALA A 267 -8.78 5.26 -21.32
C ALA A 267 -7.29 5.51 -21.02
N LYS A 268 -6.85 5.17 -19.80
CA LYS A 268 -5.43 5.11 -19.44
C LYS A 268 -4.63 4.33 -20.49
N MET A 269 -3.50 4.89 -20.92
CA MET A 269 -2.57 4.20 -21.82
C MET A 269 -2.05 2.92 -21.16
N SER A 270 -2.21 1.79 -21.82
CA SER A 270 -1.68 0.50 -21.33
C SER A 270 -1.43 -0.46 -22.49
N LYS A 271 -0.38 -1.28 -22.38
CA LYS A 271 -0.04 -2.28 -23.40
C LYS A 271 -1.22 -3.21 -23.70
N ASN A 272 -1.98 -3.61 -22.68
CA ASN A 272 -3.14 -4.50 -22.83
C ASN A 272 -4.26 -3.89 -23.68
N LYS A 273 -4.39 -2.56 -23.71
CA LYS A 273 -5.42 -1.85 -24.51
C LYS A 273 -4.93 -1.46 -25.91
N GLY A 274 -3.64 -1.66 -26.23
CA GLY A 274 -3.07 -1.26 -27.51
C GLY A 274 -3.10 0.24 -27.80
N ASN A 275 -3.45 1.08 -26.82
CA ASN A 275 -3.60 2.53 -26.98
C ASN A 275 -2.36 3.33 -26.56
N VAL A 276 -1.21 2.65 -26.44
CA VAL A 276 0.07 3.28 -26.06
C VAL A 276 0.61 4.05 -27.26
N ILE A 277 0.88 5.34 -27.06
CA ILE A 277 1.72 6.11 -27.98
C ILE A 277 3.17 5.94 -27.52
N ALA A 278 4.02 5.43 -28.41
CA ALA A 278 5.44 5.36 -28.13
C ALA A 278 6.04 6.78 -28.23
N PRO A 279 6.74 7.27 -27.19
CA PRO A 279 7.40 8.57 -27.24
C PRO A 279 8.41 8.66 -28.39
N ASP A 280 9.07 7.55 -28.73
CA ASP A 280 10.08 7.50 -29.80
C ASP A 280 9.51 7.90 -31.16
N ASP A 281 8.27 7.49 -31.48
CA ASP A 281 7.60 7.85 -32.73
C ASP A 281 7.36 9.37 -32.80
N MET A 282 6.92 9.97 -31.69
CA MET A 282 6.67 11.41 -31.58
C MET A 282 7.97 12.22 -31.63
N ILE A 283 9.03 11.71 -31.00
CA ILE A 283 10.35 12.33 -31.01
C ILE A 283 10.95 12.28 -32.43
N ALA A 284 10.84 11.14 -33.12
CA ALA A 284 11.33 11.00 -34.49
C ALA A 284 10.61 11.96 -35.45
N GLN A 285 9.31 12.19 -35.25
CA GLN A 285 8.51 13.03 -36.13
C GLN A 285 8.61 14.53 -35.81
N TYR A 286 8.59 14.91 -34.53
CA TYR A 286 8.44 16.32 -34.11
C TYR A 286 9.60 16.84 -33.26
N GLY A 287 10.51 15.98 -32.83
CA GLY A 287 11.62 16.30 -31.95
C GLY A 287 11.26 16.18 -30.46
N ALA A 288 12.31 16.03 -29.63
CA ALA A 288 12.18 15.87 -28.19
C ALA A 288 11.54 17.11 -27.52
N ASP A 289 11.93 18.32 -27.93
CA ASP A 289 11.43 19.55 -27.32
C ASP A 289 9.95 19.77 -27.58
N ALA A 290 9.46 19.45 -28.78
CA ALA A 290 8.03 19.55 -29.09
C ALA A 290 7.21 18.57 -28.23
N THR A 291 7.70 17.33 -28.10
CA THR A 291 7.05 16.28 -27.31
C THR A 291 7.03 16.64 -25.81
N ARG A 292 8.15 17.13 -25.28
CA ARG A 292 8.26 17.59 -23.88
C ARG A 292 7.34 18.77 -23.61
N LEU A 293 7.40 19.81 -24.44
CA LEU A 293 6.61 21.01 -24.25
C LEU A 293 5.11 20.72 -24.40
N TYR A 294 4.70 19.83 -25.31
CA TYR A 294 3.31 19.39 -25.38
C TYR A 294 2.86 18.71 -24.09
N THR A 295 3.66 17.78 -23.57
CA THR A 295 3.34 17.08 -22.31
C THR A 295 3.15 18.05 -21.14
N LEU A 296 3.96 19.12 -21.09
CA LEU A 296 3.90 20.15 -20.04
C LEU A 296 2.82 21.21 -20.26
N PHE A 297 2.33 21.37 -21.49
CA PHE A 297 1.37 22.40 -21.89
C PHE A 297 -0.07 21.90 -21.94
N ALA A 298 -0.28 20.62 -22.27
CA ALA A 298 -1.59 20.07 -22.58
C ALA A 298 -2.56 20.06 -21.39
N ALA A 299 -2.05 19.88 -20.16
CA ALA A 299 -2.85 19.89 -18.94
C ALA A 299 -1.99 20.30 -17.74
N PRO A 300 -2.62 20.81 -16.64
CA PRO A 300 -1.95 20.89 -15.35
C PRO A 300 -1.41 19.51 -14.93
N PRO A 301 -0.23 19.45 -14.28
CA PRO A 301 0.47 18.18 -14.06
C PRO A 301 -0.26 17.21 -13.11
N ASP A 302 -1.21 17.69 -12.29
CA ASP A 302 -2.08 16.91 -11.39
C ASP A 302 -3.37 16.42 -12.06
N ARG A 303 -3.61 16.79 -13.32
CA ARG A 303 -4.80 16.41 -14.10
C ARG A 303 -4.44 15.40 -15.18
N ASP A 304 -5.41 14.58 -15.53
CA ASP A 304 -5.27 13.63 -16.62
C ASP A 304 -5.03 14.37 -17.94
N LEU A 305 -4.11 13.85 -18.73
CA LEU A 305 -3.75 14.38 -20.06
C LEU A 305 -4.35 13.44 -21.10
N ASP A 306 -5.36 13.90 -21.84
CA ASP A 306 -5.86 13.19 -23.02
C ASP A 306 -4.99 13.50 -24.24
N TRP A 307 -4.28 12.47 -24.69
CA TRP A 307 -3.24 12.61 -25.70
C TRP A 307 -3.80 12.87 -27.08
N GLN A 308 -3.32 13.94 -27.73
CA GLN A 308 -3.70 14.34 -29.08
C GLN A 308 -2.46 14.68 -29.93
N ASP A 309 -2.20 13.89 -30.97
CA ASP A 309 -1.04 14.06 -31.86
C ASP A 309 -0.98 15.46 -32.50
N ALA A 310 -2.14 16.01 -32.87
CA ALA A 310 -2.27 17.37 -33.41
C ALA A 310 -1.75 18.46 -32.44
N GLY A 311 -1.78 18.19 -31.14
CA GLY A 311 -1.22 19.06 -30.12
C GLY A 311 0.30 19.15 -30.20
N VAL A 312 0.99 18.03 -30.44
CA VAL A 312 2.45 17.99 -30.62
C VAL A 312 2.86 18.78 -31.87
N GLU A 313 2.12 18.62 -32.96
CA GLU A 313 2.34 19.39 -34.19
C GLU A 313 2.19 20.90 -33.95
N GLY A 314 1.17 21.31 -33.18
CA GLY A 314 0.97 22.69 -32.76
C GLY A 314 2.16 23.27 -32.01
N VAL A 315 2.72 22.50 -31.08
CA VAL A 315 3.91 22.87 -30.30
C VAL A 315 5.16 22.93 -31.17
N SER A 316 5.36 21.99 -32.10
CA SER A 316 6.46 22.02 -33.06
C SER A 316 6.44 23.30 -33.91
N ARG A 317 5.25 23.70 -34.40
CA ARG A 317 5.08 24.98 -35.11
C ARG A 317 5.39 26.19 -34.23
N PHE A 318 5.03 26.16 -32.94
CA PHE A 318 5.36 27.21 -31.98
C PHE A 318 6.88 27.34 -31.79
N LEU A 319 7.59 26.23 -31.55
CA LEU A 319 9.05 26.23 -31.45
C LEU A 319 9.70 26.77 -32.73
N GLY A 320 9.19 26.40 -33.91
CA GLY A 320 9.64 26.96 -35.18
C GLY A 320 9.42 28.48 -35.30
N ARG A 321 8.35 29.03 -34.72
CA ARG A 321 8.14 30.49 -34.65
C ARG A 321 9.15 31.17 -33.74
N VAL A 322 9.42 30.60 -32.57
CA VAL A 322 10.44 31.11 -31.63
C VAL A 322 11.80 31.13 -32.30
N TYR A 323 12.19 30.03 -32.96
CA TYR A 323 13.44 29.94 -33.69
C TYR A 323 13.55 31.02 -34.78
N ARG A 324 12.52 31.17 -35.64
CA ARG A 324 12.51 32.21 -36.67
C ARG A 324 12.57 33.63 -36.09
N PHE A 325 11.90 33.88 -34.96
CA PHE A 325 11.96 35.16 -34.28
C PHE A 325 13.38 35.46 -33.81
N VAL A 326 14.03 34.52 -33.11
CA VAL A 326 15.42 34.68 -32.66
C VAL A 326 16.36 34.88 -33.84
N MET A 327 16.28 34.05 -34.88
CA MET A 327 17.15 34.17 -36.06
C MET A 327 16.99 35.47 -36.84
N ARG A 328 15.80 36.10 -36.83
CA ARG A 328 15.58 37.40 -37.47
C ARG A 328 16.12 38.58 -36.67
N ASN A 329 16.21 38.42 -35.34
CA ASN A 329 16.63 39.47 -34.41
C ASN A 329 18.03 39.22 -33.83
N ALA A 330 18.69 38.13 -34.21
CA ALA A 330 20.08 37.87 -33.95
C ALA A 330 20.95 38.64 -34.97
N ASN A 331 20.96 39.96 -34.82
CA ASN A 331 21.93 40.89 -35.41
C ASN A 331 22.30 41.91 -34.34
#